data_AF-A0A9Q9ZQ17-F1
#
_entry.id   AF-A0A9Q9ZQ17-F1
#
_cell.length_a   1.000
_cell.length_b   1.000
_cell.length_c   1.000
_cell.angle_alpha   90.00
_cell.angle_beta   90.00
_cell.angle_gamma   90.00
#
_symmetry.space_group_name_H-M   'P 1'
#
loop_
_entity.id
_entity.type
_entity.pdbx_description
1 polymer ?
#
loop_
_entity_poly.entity_id
_entity_poly.type
_entity_poly.pdbx_seq_one_letter_code
_entity_poly.pdbx_strand_id
1 'polypeptide(L)'
;MSSKVFATCVILATSTLISLSTQNCITKWFDHDDPSGNGDYELLADLLSTNPGEICPSPIAIEAQTISGQPASQAGNIFQVYNPISGFACVNANQAGRLCADYKVRFTCPEDWCSRCRTPWFDRDNPSGLGDYETLSLLLIRYPLQVCAQPIAIEVTTISGTPALPPGNNFQVYDPTQGFACLNAQQNGGCQDYKVRFTCPVSFCQPKCVTRWFDSDNPNTNGGDSELLTVLLGMYPGEICPNPLGIEAQTLSGQPASQTGNVFQVYNPTTGVSCLNGNQGGGVCADYKVRLTCPEDWCSRCRTPWFDRDNPSGLGDYETLSLLLIKYPLQVCAQPIAIEVTTISGTPALPPGNNFQVYDPLQGFECVNGACQDYRVRFTCPLSFCNTTCVTRWFDSDNPNTNGGDSELLTVLLSVYPGYICPNPLGIEAQTISGQPAYQTGNIFQVYNPTSGFSCVNANQGRVRCVNYKVRFTCPEDWCSKCRTPWFDRDDPSGLGDYETLSLTMITDPLQVCRQPIAIEVTTISGSPVLPTGNNFQVFDPLQGFECVNNQQGGGVCQDYKVRYTCLCRSHVLSNSSFVVTYP
;
A
#
# COMPACT_ATOMS: atom_id res chain seq x y z
N MET A 1 -49.26 -48.33 -11.60
CA MET A 1 -48.57 -47.76 -12.77
C MET A 1 -47.76 -46.57 -12.33
N SER A 2 -46.51 -46.54 -12.75
CA SER A 2 -45.40 -45.69 -12.32
C SER A 2 -45.59 -44.20 -12.60
N SER A 3 -45.14 -43.31 -11.71
CA SER A 3 -44.51 -42.03 -12.09
C SER A 3 -43.80 -41.32 -10.92
N LYS A 4 -42.47 -41.51 -10.91
CA LYS A 4 -41.38 -40.53 -10.73
C LYS A 4 -41.48 -39.48 -9.61
N VAL A 5 -40.70 -39.74 -8.55
CA VAL A 5 -40.21 -38.75 -7.59
C VAL A 5 -39.07 -37.95 -8.23
N PHE A 6 -39.20 -36.63 -8.31
CA PHE A 6 -38.09 -35.73 -8.63
C PHE A 6 -37.33 -35.40 -7.34
N ALA A 7 -36.13 -35.95 -7.20
CA ALA A 7 -35.17 -35.54 -6.19
C ALA A 7 -34.33 -34.39 -6.76
N THR A 8 -34.58 -33.16 -6.29
CA THR A 8 -33.73 -32.02 -6.61
C THR A 8 -32.56 -32.01 -5.62
N CYS A 9 -31.35 -32.16 -6.17
CA CYS A 9 -30.09 -32.19 -5.43
C CYS A 9 -29.78 -30.80 -4.85
N VAL A 10 -29.83 -30.65 -3.53
CA VAL A 10 -29.32 -29.46 -2.83
C VAL A 10 -27.80 -29.63 -2.70
N ILE A 11 -27.05 -28.96 -3.55
CA ILE A 11 -25.60 -28.80 -3.37
C ILE A 11 -25.41 -27.74 -2.28
N LEU A 12 -25.10 -28.19 -1.06
CA LEU A 12 -24.54 -27.35 -0.01
C LEU A 12 -23.13 -26.95 -0.42
N ALA A 13 -23.01 -25.86 -1.17
CA ALA A 13 -21.76 -25.15 -1.31
C ALA A 13 -21.51 -24.37 -0.02
N THR A 14 -20.77 -24.97 0.92
CA THR A 14 -20.21 -24.22 2.05
C THR A 14 -19.15 -23.27 1.49
N SER A 15 -19.56 -22.04 1.19
CA SER A 15 -18.64 -20.94 0.90
C SER A 15 -17.95 -20.52 2.20
N THR A 16 -16.87 -21.21 2.53
CA THR A 16 -15.85 -20.61 3.40
C THR A 16 -15.20 -19.48 2.62
N LEU A 17 -15.79 -18.29 2.71
CA LEU A 17 -15.12 -17.05 2.34
C LEU A 17 -13.93 -16.89 3.28
N ILE A 18 -12.75 -17.12 2.71
CA ILE A 18 -11.45 -16.89 3.35
C ILE A 18 -11.39 -15.39 3.65
N SER A 19 -11.56 -15.06 4.93
CA SER A 19 -11.20 -13.76 5.46
C SER A 19 -9.70 -13.57 5.25
N LEU A 20 -9.31 -12.59 4.43
CA LEU A 20 -7.95 -12.02 4.44
C LEU A 20 -7.82 -11.23 5.75
N SER A 21 -7.71 -11.97 6.85
CA SER A 21 -7.34 -11.44 8.16
C SER A 21 -5.91 -10.94 8.03
N THR A 22 -5.65 -9.69 8.42
CA THR A 22 -4.32 -9.23 8.81
C THR A 22 -3.87 -10.06 10.03
N GLN A 23 -3.48 -11.30 9.76
CA GLN A 23 -2.83 -12.15 10.72
C GLN A 23 -1.45 -11.55 10.90
N ASN A 24 -1.13 -11.08 12.10
CA ASN A 24 0.26 -10.81 12.47
C ASN A 24 1.11 -11.97 11.97
N CYS A 25 2.13 -11.68 11.15
CA CYS A 25 2.97 -12.66 10.48
C CYS A 25 3.86 -13.37 11.52
N ILE A 26 3.25 -14.27 12.29
CA ILE A 26 3.85 -14.92 13.43
C ILE A 26 4.07 -16.38 13.09
N THR A 27 5.28 -16.88 13.31
CA THR A 27 5.62 -18.27 13.06
C THR A 27 4.90 -19.20 14.03
N LYS A 28 4.95 -20.51 13.75
CA LYS A 28 4.70 -21.51 14.80
C LYS A 28 5.72 -21.36 15.94
N TRP A 29 5.45 -22.03 17.07
CA TRP A 29 6.45 -22.18 18.13
C TRP A 29 7.52 -23.19 17.70
N PHE A 30 8.77 -22.88 18.03
CA PHE A 30 9.95 -23.72 17.84
C PHE A 30 10.62 -23.96 19.18
N ASP A 31 11.17 -25.15 19.29
CA ASP A 31 11.75 -25.75 20.48
C ASP A 31 12.84 -26.70 19.93
N HIS A 32 14.08 -26.27 20.04
CA HIS A 32 15.26 -26.89 19.47
C HIS A 32 16.14 -27.55 20.53
N ASP A 33 16.27 -26.92 21.70
CA ASP A 33 17.17 -27.37 22.77
C ASP A 33 16.42 -27.52 24.10
N ASP A 34 16.73 -28.60 24.82
CA ASP A 34 16.19 -28.82 26.16
C ASP A 34 17.10 -28.13 27.20
N PRO A 35 16.63 -27.75 28.41
CA PRO A 35 17.44 -27.11 29.46
C PRO A 35 18.54 -28.01 30.08
N SER A 36 18.75 -29.20 29.51
CA SER A 36 19.73 -30.17 29.95
C SER A 36 21.17 -29.68 29.68
N GLY A 37 22.10 -29.95 30.59
CA GLY A 37 23.48 -29.47 30.44
C GLY A 37 23.63 -27.98 30.80
N ASN A 38 24.01 -27.14 29.82
CA ASN A 38 24.46 -25.76 30.08
C ASN A 38 23.34 -24.72 30.12
N GLY A 39 22.15 -25.05 29.68
CA GLY A 39 21.04 -24.10 29.53
C GLY A 39 20.07 -24.59 28.47
N ASP A 40 19.21 -23.69 28.02
CA ASP A 40 18.27 -23.87 26.92
C ASP A 40 18.53 -22.76 25.89
N TYR A 41 18.75 -23.16 24.63
CA TYR A 41 19.22 -22.31 23.55
C TYR A 41 18.34 -22.42 22.29
N GLU A 42 17.48 -21.43 22.12
CA GLU A 42 16.61 -21.24 20.94
C GLU A 42 17.21 -20.18 20.00
N LEU A 43 18.42 -20.44 19.48
CA LEU A 43 19.14 -19.50 18.64
C LEU A 43 18.57 -19.47 17.22
N LEU A 44 18.43 -18.26 16.66
CA LEU A 44 17.81 -18.08 15.33
C LEU A 44 18.59 -18.82 14.22
N ALA A 45 19.92 -18.83 14.29
CA ALA A 45 20.76 -19.48 13.29
C ALA A 45 20.50 -21.00 13.23
N ASP A 46 20.41 -21.65 14.39
CA ASP A 46 20.15 -23.09 14.49
C ASP A 46 18.72 -23.41 14.06
N LEU A 47 17.75 -22.59 14.48
CA LEU A 47 16.35 -22.71 14.10
C LEU A 47 16.11 -22.54 12.60
N LEU A 48 16.80 -21.61 11.94
CA LEU A 48 16.77 -21.44 10.48
C LEU A 48 17.35 -22.67 9.76
N SER A 49 18.37 -23.31 10.34
CA SER A 49 18.98 -24.51 9.79
C SER A 49 18.06 -25.74 9.92
N THR A 50 17.43 -25.93 11.08
CA THR A 50 16.55 -27.09 11.32
C THR A 50 15.15 -26.93 10.75
N ASN A 51 14.69 -25.70 10.50
CA ASN A 51 13.36 -25.41 9.97
C ASN A 51 13.42 -24.55 8.68
N PRO A 52 13.98 -25.06 7.56
CA PRO A 52 14.17 -24.26 6.35
C PRO A 52 12.84 -23.71 5.80
N GLY A 53 12.79 -22.39 5.63
CA GLY A 53 11.65 -21.69 5.03
C GLY A 53 10.43 -21.50 5.95
N GLU A 54 10.51 -21.95 7.21
CA GLU A 54 9.46 -21.77 8.22
C GLU A 54 9.65 -20.51 9.08
N ILE A 55 10.84 -19.92 9.05
CA ILE A 55 11.20 -18.68 9.76
C ILE A 55 11.80 -17.71 8.75
N CYS A 56 11.48 -16.42 8.86
CA CYS A 56 12.11 -15.40 8.05
C CYS A 56 13.59 -15.20 8.43
N PRO A 57 14.48 -14.92 7.47
CA PRO A 57 15.90 -14.68 7.77
C PRO A 57 16.15 -13.51 8.73
N SER A 58 15.26 -12.50 8.71
CA SER A 58 15.34 -11.29 9.53
C SER A 58 14.02 -11.03 10.25
N PRO A 59 13.75 -11.69 11.39
CA PRO A 59 12.59 -11.41 12.23
C PRO A 59 12.62 -9.99 12.80
N ILE A 60 11.44 -9.42 13.04
CA ILE A 60 11.28 -8.08 13.65
C ILE A 60 10.97 -8.16 15.14
N ALA A 61 10.45 -9.28 15.62
CA ALA A 61 10.22 -9.54 17.04
C ALA A 61 10.34 -11.03 17.36
N ILE A 62 10.55 -11.34 18.63
CA ILE A 62 10.59 -12.69 19.18
C ILE A 62 9.72 -12.75 20.44
N GLU A 63 8.94 -13.82 20.55
CA GLU A 63 8.23 -14.19 21.76
C GLU A 63 8.83 -15.50 22.30
N ALA A 64 8.97 -15.59 23.62
CA ALA A 64 9.46 -16.78 24.30
C ALA A 64 8.51 -17.15 25.45
N GLN A 65 8.22 -18.43 25.59
CA GLN A 65 7.43 -18.96 26.70
C GLN A 65 7.93 -20.35 27.07
N THR A 66 7.69 -20.78 28.31
CA THR A 66 7.98 -22.16 28.68
C THR A 66 7.13 -23.13 27.86
N ILE A 67 7.53 -24.41 27.78
CA ILE A 67 6.71 -25.44 27.12
C ILE A 67 5.28 -25.49 27.67
N SER A 68 5.12 -25.21 28.97
CA SER A 68 3.83 -25.13 29.67
C SER A 68 2.97 -23.90 29.33
N GLY A 69 3.50 -22.95 28.54
CA GLY A 69 2.78 -21.76 28.07
C GLY A 69 2.92 -20.53 28.97
N GLN A 70 3.77 -20.58 29.98
CA GLN A 70 4.07 -19.40 30.81
C GLN A 70 5.02 -18.45 30.06
N PRO A 71 4.67 -17.16 29.87
CA PRO A 71 5.55 -16.19 29.23
C PRO A 71 6.91 -16.10 29.92
N ALA A 72 8.00 -15.97 29.15
CA ALA A 72 9.35 -15.97 29.69
C ALA A 72 9.60 -14.87 30.73
N SER A 73 8.98 -13.70 30.56
CA SER A 73 9.03 -12.59 31.53
C SER A 73 8.48 -12.94 32.91
N GLN A 74 7.66 -13.98 33.03
CA GLN A 74 7.03 -14.41 34.28
C GLN A 74 7.68 -15.68 34.86
N ALA A 75 8.55 -16.36 34.12
CA ALA A 75 9.20 -17.60 34.55
C ALA A 75 10.32 -17.38 35.59
N GLY A 76 10.83 -16.15 35.69
CA GLY A 76 11.82 -15.75 36.71
C GLY A 76 13.23 -16.29 36.46
N ASN A 77 13.52 -16.84 35.28
CA ASN A 77 14.89 -17.07 34.82
C ASN A 77 15.54 -15.77 34.30
N ILE A 78 16.87 -15.76 34.23
CA ILE A 78 17.67 -14.68 33.67
C ILE A 78 18.11 -15.09 32.26
N PHE A 79 17.77 -14.30 31.25
CA PHE A 79 18.07 -14.60 29.85
C PHE A 79 19.35 -13.89 29.40
N GLN A 80 20.29 -14.65 28.84
CA GLN A 80 21.52 -14.07 28.27
C GLN A 80 21.24 -13.46 26.90
N VAL A 81 20.35 -14.09 26.12
CA VAL A 81 19.92 -13.62 24.81
C VAL A 81 18.39 -13.61 24.78
N TYR A 82 17.80 -12.50 24.35
CA TYR A 82 16.36 -12.39 24.09
C TYR A 82 16.12 -11.25 23.10
N ASN A 83 16.38 -11.51 21.81
CA ASN A 83 16.17 -10.53 20.74
C ASN A 83 15.95 -11.23 19.39
N PRO A 84 15.26 -10.60 18.42
CA PRO A 84 14.88 -11.26 17.17
C PRO A 84 16.04 -11.55 16.22
N ILE A 85 17.22 -10.95 16.42
CA ILE A 85 18.39 -11.12 15.55
C ILE A 85 19.18 -12.37 15.95
N SER A 86 19.29 -12.63 17.25
CA SER A 86 20.07 -13.73 17.80
C SER A 86 19.22 -14.93 18.23
N GLY A 87 17.95 -14.71 18.59
CA GLY A 87 17.08 -15.73 19.17
C GLY A 87 16.92 -15.56 20.68
N PHE A 88 16.91 -16.68 21.40
CA PHE A 88 16.74 -16.73 22.84
C PHE A 88 17.72 -17.71 23.48
N ALA A 89 18.25 -17.37 24.65
CA ALA A 89 19.12 -18.27 25.41
C ALA A 89 18.98 -18.04 26.91
N CYS A 90 18.65 -19.11 27.63
CA CYS A 90 18.76 -19.21 29.07
C CYS A 90 19.98 -20.06 29.42
N VAL A 91 20.90 -19.55 30.25
CA VAL A 91 22.11 -20.30 30.65
C VAL A 91 22.05 -20.66 32.13
N ASN A 92 22.22 -21.94 32.44
CA ASN A 92 22.11 -22.50 33.79
C ASN A 92 23.08 -21.81 34.77
N ALA A 93 24.31 -21.52 34.33
CA ALA A 93 25.33 -20.85 35.16
C ALA A 93 24.96 -19.42 35.57
N ASN A 94 24.09 -18.75 34.82
CA ASN A 94 23.65 -17.37 35.09
C ASN A 94 22.43 -17.30 36.01
N GLN A 95 21.87 -18.45 36.40
CA GLN A 95 20.67 -18.51 37.24
C GLN A 95 21.02 -18.48 38.74
N ALA A 96 20.30 -17.70 39.52
CA ALA A 96 20.49 -17.63 40.98
C ALA A 96 19.84 -18.83 41.70
N GLY A 97 20.52 -19.99 41.66
CA GLY A 97 20.14 -21.18 42.42
C GLY A 97 18.98 -22.01 41.85
N ARG A 98 18.60 -21.80 40.58
CA ARG A 98 17.62 -22.60 39.83
C ARG A 98 18.20 -22.99 38.48
N LEU A 99 17.68 -24.02 37.82
CA LEU A 99 18.02 -24.29 36.41
C LEU A 99 17.11 -23.46 35.49
N CYS A 100 17.49 -23.36 34.23
CA CYS A 100 16.62 -22.86 33.17
C CYS A 100 15.37 -23.74 33.10
N ALA A 101 14.22 -23.07 32.97
CA ALA A 101 13.04 -23.76 32.45
C ALA A 101 13.26 -24.10 30.97
N ASP A 102 12.38 -24.95 30.47
CA ASP A 102 12.33 -25.39 29.09
C ASP A 102 11.44 -24.43 28.27
N TYR A 103 11.98 -23.80 27.24
CA TYR A 103 11.38 -22.71 26.47
C TYR A 103 11.19 -23.05 25.00
N LYS A 104 10.13 -22.49 24.44
CA LYS A 104 9.90 -22.42 23.01
C LYS A 104 9.77 -20.98 22.58
N VAL A 105 10.22 -20.67 21.37
CA VAL A 105 10.17 -19.34 20.76
C VAL A 105 9.30 -19.29 19.52
N ARG A 106 8.77 -18.11 19.21
CA ARG A 106 8.21 -17.83 17.88
C ARG A 106 8.60 -16.43 17.47
N PHE A 107 8.64 -16.22 16.17
CA PHE A 107 9.11 -14.99 15.57
C PHE A 107 7.97 -14.24 14.91
N THR A 108 8.01 -12.92 15.00
CA THR A 108 7.22 -12.05 14.11
C THR A 108 8.10 -11.71 12.92
N CYS A 109 7.61 -12.03 11.74
CA CYS A 109 8.26 -11.77 10.47
C CYS A 109 7.67 -10.52 9.80
N PRO A 110 8.41 -9.84 8.91
CA PRO A 110 7.86 -8.79 8.07
C PRO A 110 6.63 -9.28 7.30
N GLU A 111 5.63 -8.42 7.12
CA GLU A 111 4.37 -8.75 6.43
C GLU A 111 4.62 -9.30 5.01
N ASP A 112 5.61 -8.75 4.32
CA ASP A 112 6.04 -9.19 2.99
C ASP A 112 6.54 -10.64 2.96
N TRP A 113 7.11 -11.17 4.05
CA TRP A 113 7.51 -12.58 4.12
C TRP A 113 6.28 -13.51 4.17
N CYS A 114 5.22 -13.07 4.86
CA CYS A 114 3.96 -13.81 4.93
C CYS A 114 3.08 -13.68 3.69
N SER A 115 3.34 -12.69 2.84
CA SER A 115 2.68 -12.58 1.53
C SER A 115 2.91 -13.82 0.65
N ARG A 116 3.93 -14.64 0.97
CA ARG A 116 4.41 -15.79 0.18
C ARG A 116 4.76 -15.41 -1.26
N CYS A 117 5.06 -14.14 -1.54
CA CYS A 117 5.54 -13.66 -2.83
C CYS A 117 7.00 -14.06 -3.05
N ARG A 118 7.23 -15.37 -3.21
CA ARG A 118 8.54 -15.95 -3.49
C ARG A 118 8.64 -16.24 -4.97
N THR A 119 9.79 -15.89 -5.54
CA THR A 119 10.11 -16.32 -6.90
C THR A 119 10.29 -17.84 -6.94
N PRO A 120 10.26 -18.45 -8.14
CA PRO A 120 10.88 -19.75 -8.35
C PRO A 120 12.35 -19.76 -7.91
N TRP A 121 12.92 -20.96 -7.77
CA TRP A 121 14.36 -21.11 -7.64
C TRP A 121 15.04 -20.85 -9.00
N PHE A 122 16.13 -20.11 -8.99
CA PHE A 122 16.98 -19.80 -10.13
C PHE A 122 18.37 -20.40 -9.91
N ASP A 123 18.85 -21.03 -10.96
CA ASP A 123 20.19 -21.61 -11.13
C ASP A 123 20.56 -21.23 -12.57
N ARG A 124 21.39 -20.20 -12.68
CA ARG A 124 21.80 -19.57 -13.93
C ARG A 124 23.25 -19.88 -14.25
N ASP A 125 24.10 -20.05 -13.23
CA ASP A 125 25.52 -20.33 -13.36
C ASP A 125 25.86 -21.64 -12.64
N ASN A 126 26.81 -22.39 -13.20
CA ASN A 126 27.34 -23.59 -12.52
C ASN A 126 28.70 -23.21 -11.92
N PRO A 127 29.20 -23.90 -10.88
CA PRO A 127 30.45 -23.57 -10.16
C PRO A 127 31.75 -23.71 -10.98
N SER A 128 31.64 -23.91 -12.29
CA SER A 128 32.78 -24.02 -13.21
C SER A 128 33.52 -22.68 -13.38
N GLY A 129 34.84 -22.72 -13.63
CA GLY A 129 35.63 -21.52 -13.80
C GLY A 129 35.94 -20.81 -12.48
N LEU A 130 35.52 -19.54 -12.33
CA LEU A 130 35.88 -18.69 -11.19
C LEU A 130 35.02 -18.92 -9.94
N GLY A 131 33.85 -19.53 -10.08
CA GLY A 131 32.88 -19.66 -9.00
C GLY A 131 31.49 -19.94 -9.53
N ASP A 132 30.50 -19.74 -8.65
CA ASP A 132 29.07 -19.82 -8.95
C ASP A 132 28.42 -18.46 -8.66
N TYR A 133 27.69 -17.92 -9.64
CA TYR A 133 27.20 -16.54 -9.65
C TYR A 133 25.71 -16.43 -10.00
N GLU A 134 24.90 -16.24 -8.96
CA GLU A 134 23.47 -16.00 -9.02
C GLU A 134 23.14 -14.53 -8.75
N THR A 135 23.79 -13.63 -9.49
CA THR A 135 23.65 -12.18 -9.32
C THR A 135 22.29 -11.67 -9.83
N LEU A 136 21.67 -10.74 -9.10
CA LEU A 136 20.35 -10.21 -9.40
C LEU A 136 20.28 -9.56 -10.80
N SER A 137 21.32 -8.81 -11.19
CA SER A 137 21.37 -8.13 -12.49
C SER A 137 21.29 -9.11 -13.66
N LEU A 138 22.02 -10.23 -13.59
CA LEU A 138 21.97 -11.27 -14.63
C LEU A 138 20.65 -12.05 -14.60
N LEU A 139 20.08 -12.27 -13.42
CA LEU A 139 18.79 -12.95 -13.28
C LEU A 139 17.63 -12.12 -13.83
N LEU A 140 17.64 -10.79 -13.63
CA LEU A 140 16.65 -9.88 -14.21
C LEU A 140 16.67 -9.90 -15.75
N ILE A 141 17.85 -10.05 -16.35
CA ILE A 141 17.99 -10.22 -17.80
C ILE A 141 17.48 -11.58 -18.22
N ARG A 142 17.91 -12.67 -17.54
CA ARG A 142 17.64 -14.05 -17.96
C ARG A 142 16.18 -14.46 -17.76
N TYR A 143 15.58 -14.05 -16.65
CA TYR A 143 14.22 -14.40 -16.23
C TYR A 143 13.39 -13.11 -16.03
N PRO A 144 13.17 -12.33 -17.11
CA PRO A 144 12.49 -11.05 -16.99
C PRO A 144 11.09 -11.26 -16.43
N LEU A 145 10.68 -10.35 -15.55
CA LEU A 145 9.41 -10.40 -14.83
C LEU A 145 9.19 -11.63 -13.93
N GLN A 146 10.17 -12.52 -13.77
CA GLN A 146 10.11 -13.62 -12.78
C GLN A 146 10.85 -13.28 -11.49
N VAL A 147 11.67 -12.22 -11.53
CA VAL A 147 12.36 -11.62 -10.37
C VAL A 147 12.00 -10.14 -10.28
N CYS A 148 11.76 -9.65 -9.07
CA CYS A 148 11.55 -8.22 -8.82
C CYS A 148 12.88 -7.47 -8.86
N ALA A 149 12.86 -6.19 -9.25
CA ALA A 149 14.07 -5.37 -9.33
C ALA A 149 14.64 -4.98 -7.96
N GLN A 150 13.81 -4.99 -6.92
CA GLN A 150 14.21 -4.72 -5.54
C GLN A 150 13.69 -5.83 -4.61
N PRO A 151 14.40 -6.97 -4.53
CA PRO A 151 14.07 -8.03 -3.59
C PRO A 151 14.28 -7.61 -2.14
N ILE A 152 13.45 -8.17 -1.26
CA ILE A 152 13.49 -7.91 0.18
C ILE A 152 14.42 -8.90 0.88
N ALA A 153 14.42 -10.16 0.42
CA ALA A 153 15.26 -11.22 0.98
C ALA A 153 15.69 -12.20 -0.12
N ILE A 154 16.80 -12.89 0.13
CA ILE A 154 17.33 -13.95 -0.71
C ILE A 154 17.49 -15.22 0.12
N GLU A 155 17.04 -16.33 -0.44
CA GLU A 155 17.28 -17.67 0.07
C GLU A 155 18.23 -18.38 -0.89
N VAL A 156 19.25 -19.03 -0.36
CA VAL A 156 20.25 -19.76 -1.15
C VAL A 156 20.31 -21.19 -0.66
N THR A 157 20.27 -22.13 -1.60
CA THR A 157 20.46 -23.57 -1.30
C THR A 157 21.41 -24.16 -2.31
N THR A 158 22.07 -25.25 -1.97
CA THR A 158 22.68 -26.10 -2.99
C THR A 158 21.59 -26.65 -3.93
N ILE A 159 21.95 -27.14 -5.12
CA ILE A 159 20.99 -27.82 -6.00
C ILE A 159 20.26 -28.96 -5.28
N SER A 160 20.96 -29.69 -4.40
CA SER A 160 20.42 -30.76 -3.55
C SER A 160 19.48 -30.28 -2.43
N GLY A 161 19.32 -28.96 -2.25
CA GLY A 161 18.37 -28.35 -1.32
C GLY A 161 18.93 -28.08 0.07
N THR A 162 20.26 -28.16 0.26
CA THR A 162 20.89 -27.82 1.54
C THR A 162 20.99 -26.31 1.68
N PRO A 163 20.41 -25.67 2.72
CA PRO A 163 20.52 -24.23 2.90
C PRO A 163 21.97 -23.77 3.02
N ALA A 164 22.31 -22.72 2.28
CA ALA A 164 23.61 -22.06 2.37
C ALA A 164 23.45 -20.81 3.24
N LEU A 165 23.94 -20.83 4.47
CA LEU A 165 23.83 -19.71 5.41
C LEU A 165 25.18 -18.96 5.54
N PRO A 166 25.16 -17.63 5.78
CA PRO A 166 26.38 -16.84 5.94
C PRO A 166 27.34 -17.29 7.07
N PRO A 167 26.87 -17.69 8.28
CA PRO A 167 27.78 -18.14 9.33
C PRO A 167 28.50 -19.43 8.92
N GLY A 168 29.83 -19.38 8.84
CA GLY A 168 30.68 -20.53 8.52
C GLY A 168 31.09 -20.67 7.05
N ASN A 169 30.54 -19.86 6.13
CA ASN A 169 30.91 -19.86 4.70
C ASN A 169 31.46 -18.49 4.28
N ASN A 170 32.49 -18.47 3.44
CA ASN A 170 33.12 -17.24 2.95
C ASN A 170 32.57 -16.85 1.57
N PHE A 171 31.29 -16.45 1.51
CA PHE A 171 30.66 -16.02 0.24
C PHE A 171 31.05 -14.59 -0.11
N GLN A 172 31.32 -14.32 -1.40
CA GLN A 172 31.66 -12.97 -1.86
C GLN A 172 30.44 -12.04 -1.82
N VAL A 173 29.28 -12.55 -2.23
CA VAL A 173 28.01 -11.83 -2.23
C VAL A 173 26.92 -12.72 -1.67
N TYR A 174 26.17 -12.21 -0.70
CA TYR A 174 24.96 -12.82 -0.15
C TYR A 174 24.05 -11.66 0.26
N ASP A 175 23.39 -11.04 -0.72
CA ASP A 175 22.62 -9.81 -0.50
C ASP A 175 21.42 -9.79 -1.45
N PRO A 176 20.19 -9.51 -0.98
CA PRO A 176 19.01 -9.56 -1.82
C PRO A 176 19.01 -8.56 -2.98
N THR A 177 19.73 -7.44 -2.86
CA THR A 177 19.81 -6.40 -3.91
C THR A 177 20.94 -6.64 -4.91
N GLN A 178 21.90 -7.52 -4.59
CA GLN A 178 23.01 -7.89 -5.47
C GLN A 178 22.92 -9.33 -6.01
N GLY A 179 22.25 -10.22 -5.28
CA GLY A 179 22.14 -11.66 -5.53
C GLY A 179 23.08 -12.49 -4.66
N PHE A 180 23.65 -13.54 -5.24
CA PHE A 180 24.60 -14.43 -4.57
C PHE A 180 25.83 -14.67 -5.45
N ALA A 181 27.00 -14.78 -4.83
CA ALA A 181 28.23 -15.16 -5.51
C ALA A 181 29.16 -15.93 -4.57
N CYS A 182 29.58 -17.11 -5.02
CA CYS A 182 30.63 -17.92 -4.42
C CYS A 182 31.86 -17.91 -5.32
N LEU A 183 33.04 -17.60 -4.76
CA LEU A 183 34.31 -17.68 -5.49
C LEU A 183 35.07 -18.96 -5.15
N ASN A 184 35.47 -19.72 -6.17
CA ASN A 184 36.25 -20.96 -6.00
C ASN A 184 37.55 -20.70 -5.22
N ALA A 185 38.21 -19.56 -5.48
CA ALA A 185 39.46 -19.17 -4.83
C ALA A 185 39.33 -18.88 -3.32
N GLN A 186 38.11 -18.68 -2.83
CA GLN A 186 37.83 -18.35 -1.42
C GLN A 186 37.32 -19.56 -0.62
N GLN A 187 37.12 -20.73 -1.27
CA GLN A 187 36.61 -21.94 -0.65
C GLN A 187 37.68 -23.03 -0.53
N ASN A 188 37.63 -23.79 0.56
CA ASN A 188 38.51 -24.93 0.78
C ASN A 188 37.91 -26.18 0.11
N GLY A 189 37.99 -26.26 -1.21
CA GLY A 189 37.38 -27.32 -2.03
C GLY A 189 36.57 -26.85 -3.24
N GLY A 190 36.56 -25.54 -3.52
CA GLY A 190 35.74 -24.92 -4.57
C GLY A 190 34.30 -24.65 -4.11
N CYS A 191 33.55 -23.95 -4.93
CA CYS A 191 32.14 -23.68 -4.72
C CYS A 191 31.31 -24.93 -4.99
N GLN A 192 30.27 -25.12 -4.19
CA GLN A 192 29.18 -26.02 -4.56
C GLN A 192 28.30 -25.33 -5.61
N ASP A 193 27.37 -26.10 -6.16
CA ASP A 193 26.38 -25.63 -7.12
C ASP A 193 25.14 -25.13 -6.37
N TYR A 194 24.83 -23.85 -6.48
CA TYR A 194 23.83 -23.15 -5.71
C TYR A 194 22.69 -22.63 -6.59
N LYS A 195 21.51 -22.56 -5.98
CA LYS A 195 20.33 -21.92 -6.55
C LYS A 195 19.78 -20.92 -5.55
N VAL A 196 19.20 -19.84 -6.07
CA VAL A 196 18.64 -18.74 -5.27
C VAL A 196 17.16 -18.57 -5.53
N ARG A 197 16.42 -18.09 -4.53
CA ARG A 197 15.10 -17.50 -4.74
C ARG A 197 14.97 -16.23 -3.93
N PHE A 198 14.12 -15.34 -4.41
CA PHE A 198 13.91 -14.03 -3.82
C PHE A 198 12.53 -13.93 -3.20
N THR A 199 12.46 -13.22 -2.08
CA THR A 199 11.18 -12.68 -1.58
C THR A 199 11.00 -11.30 -2.18
N CYS A 200 9.90 -11.11 -2.88
CA CYS A 200 9.57 -9.86 -3.55
C CYS A 200 8.47 -9.10 -2.78
N PRO A 201 8.39 -7.77 -2.94
CA PRO A 201 7.24 -7.00 -2.45
C PRO A 201 5.93 -7.56 -2.99
N VAL A 202 4.85 -7.49 -2.21
CA VAL A 202 3.53 -8.05 -2.58
C VAL A 202 3.05 -7.54 -3.95
N SER A 203 3.35 -6.28 -4.27
CA SER A 203 3.01 -5.64 -5.54
C SER A 203 3.58 -6.37 -6.78
N PHE A 204 4.64 -7.16 -6.63
CA PHE A 204 5.21 -7.97 -7.71
C PHE A 204 4.38 -9.22 -8.04
N CYS A 205 3.71 -9.81 -7.04
CA CYS A 205 2.95 -11.05 -7.18
C CYS A 205 1.45 -10.86 -7.43
N GLN A 206 0.95 -9.62 -7.41
CA GLN A 206 -0.40 -9.26 -7.82
C GLN A 206 -0.55 -9.29 -9.35
N PRO A 207 -1.78 -9.20 -9.92
CA PRO A 207 -1.98 -9.16 -11.36
C PRO A 207 -1.06 -8.15 -12.05
N LYS A 208 -0.22 -8.65 -12.95
CA LYS A 208 0.77 -7.82 -13.64
C LYS A 208 0.06 -6.93 -14.64
N CYS A 209 -0.01 -5.64 -14.35
CA CYS A 209 -0.27 -4.68 -15.40
C CYS A 209 1.00 -4.49 -16.22
N VAL A 210 0.98 -4.95 -17.46
CA VAL A 210 2.11 -4.81 -18.38
C VAL A 210 1.73 -3.82 -19.46
N THR A 211 2.59 -2.85 -19.70
CA THR A 211 2.40 -1.90 -20.80
C THR A 211 2.49 -2.60 -22.15
N ARG A 212 2.11 -1.90 -23.22
CA ARG A 212 2.54 -2.27 -24.57
C ARG A 212 4.07 -2.16 -24.70
N TRP A 213 4.59 -2.63 -25.82
CA TRP A 213 5.99 -2.43 -26.17
C TRP A 213 6.23 -0.98 -26.64
N PHE A 214 7.39 -0.45 -26.27
CA PHE A 214 7.91 0.86 -26.64
C PHE A 214 9.33 0.71 -27.18
N ASP A 215 9.67 1.58 -28.12
CA ASP A 215 10.90 1.60 -28.90
C ASP A 215 11.21 3.08 -29.16
N SER A 216 12.35 3.55 -28.69
CA SER A 216 12.73 4.97 -28.61
C SER A 216 14.03 5.30 -29.31
N ASP A 217 14.95 4.36 -29.40
CA ASP A 217 16.25 4.51 -30.02
C ASP A 217 16.47 3.36 -31.02
N ASN A 218 17.57 3.39 -31.76
CA ASN A 218 17.91 2.34 -32.72
C ASN A 218 19.42 2.09 -32.62
N PRO A 219 19.92 0.86 -32.88
CA PRO A 219 21.33 0.49 -32.70
C PRO A 219 22.32 1.27 -33.59
N ASN A 220 21.82 1.95 -34.61
CA ASN A 220 22.60 2.76 -35.56
C ASN A 220 22.72 4.23 -35.16
N THR A 221 21.96 4.67 -34.15
CA THR A 221 22.00 6.02 -33.60
C THR A 221 22.75 6.02 -32.27
N ASN A 222 23.34 7.16 -31.89
CA ASN A 222 23.91 7.40 -30.56
C ASN A 222 24.92 6.37 -30.00
N GLY A 223 25.49 5.51 -30.84
CA GLY A 223 26.52 4.53 -30.44
C GLY A 223 25.98 3.27 -29.77
N GLY A 224 24.68 2.97 -29.86
CA GLY A 224 24.05 1.81 -29.23
C GLY A 224 22.54 1.84 -29.40
N ASP A 225 21.83 1.09 -28.58
CA ASP A 225 20.37 1.09 -28.53
C ASP A 225 19.89 1.23 -27.08
N SER A 226 19.11 2.26 -26.79
CA SER A 226 18.78 2.67 -25.42
C SER A 226 17.31 3.07 -25.23
N GLU A 227 16.59 2.21 -24.52
CA GLU A 227 15.21 2.37 -24.09
C GLU A 227 15.15 2.90 -22.66
N LEU A 228 15.51 4.17 -22.49
CA LEU A 228 15.59 4.83 -21.18
C LEU A 228 14.21 5.26 -20.68
N LEU A 229 13.88 4.95 -19.43
CA LEU A 229 12.58 5.28 -18.82
C LEU A 229 12.26 6.78 -18.92
N THR A 230 13.25 7.64 -18.68
CA THR A 230 13.08 9.09 -18.76
C THR A 230 12.67 9.58 -20.15
N VAL A 231 13.21 8.96 -21.21
CA VAL A 231 12.89 9.27 -22.60
C VAL A 231 11.50 8.73 -22.96
N LEU A 232 11.20 7.50 -22.53
CA LEU A 232 9.92 6.85 -22.77
C LEU A 232 8.75 7.56 -22.09
N LEU A 233 8.90 8.01 -20.84
CA LEU A 233 7.92 8.87 -20.15
C LEU A 233 7.70 10.19 -20.90
N GLY A 234 8.74 10.69 -21.58
CA GLY A 234 8.71 11.82 -22.52
C GLY A 234 7.81 11.62 -23.72
N MET A 235 8.05 10.53 -24.46
CA MET A 235 7.35 10.28 -25.70
C MET A 235 5.94 9.75 -25.51
N TYR A 236 5.68 9.04 -24.40
CA TYR A 236 4.43 8.35 -24.15
C TYR A 236 3.80 8.74 -22.79
N PRO A 237 3.44 10.02 -22.59
CA PRO A 237 2.90 10.51 -21.33
C PRO A 237 1.59 9.80 -20.95
N GLY A 238 1.51 9.31 -19.71
CA GLY A 238 0.32 8.62 -19.19
C GLY A 238 0.13 7.17 -19.67
N GLU A 239 1.01 6.68 -20.54
CA GLU A 239 1.02 5.28 -21.03
C GLU A 239 1.96 4.38 -20.22
N ILE A 240 2.92 4.97 -19.50
CA ILE A 240 3.91 4.31 -18.67
C ILE A 240 3.82 4.87 -17.26
N CYS A 241 3.83 4.00 -16.25
CA CYS A 241 3.88 4.43 -14.85
C CYS A 241 5.24 5.07 -14.54
N PRO A 242 5.29 6.14 -13.73
CA PRO A 242 6.56 6.80 -13.37
C PRO A 242 7.54 5.87 -12.63
N ASN A 243 7.00 4.94 -11.83
CA ASN A 243 7.76 3.99 -11.01
C ASN A 243 7.41 2.55 -11.40
N PRO A 244 7.94 2.03 -12.51
CA PRO A 244 7.70 0.65 -12.93
C PRO A 244 8.36 -0.36 -11.98
N LEU A 245 7.67 -1.49 -11.77
CA LEU A 245 8.10 -2.59 -10.89
C LEU A 245 9.04 -3.59 -11.60
N GLY A 246 8.99 -3.62 -12.93
CA GLY A 246 9.77 -4.54 -13.75
C GLY A 246 9.87 -4.06 -15.19
N ILE A 247 10.89 -4.53 -15.89
CA ILE A 247 11.10 -4.23 -17.30
C ILE A 247 11.45 -5.52 -18.04
N GLU A 248 10.96 -5.64 -19.26
CA GLU A 248 11.30 -6.72 -20.18
C GLU A 248 11.76 -6.09 -21.50
N ALA A 249 12.83 -6.64 -22.06
CA ALA A 249 13.33 -6.26 -23.38
C ALA A 249 13.41 -7.46 -24.31
N GLN A 250 13.07 -7.22 -25.57
CA GLN A 250 13.26 -8.16 -26.66
C GLN A 250 13.63 -7.41 -27.92
N THR A 251 14.19 -8.10 -28.90
CA THR A 251 14.45 -7.51 -30.20
C THR A 251 13.14 -7.13 -30.90
N LEU A 252 13.18 -6.30 -31.94
CA LEU A 252 11.98 -6.02 -32.75
C LEU A 252 11.34 -7.29 -33.32
N SER A 253 12.16 -8.31 -33.62
CA SER A 253 11.74 -9.63 -34.08
C SER A 253 11.17 -10.55 -32.98
N GLY A 254 11.18 -10.11 -31.72
CA GLY A 254 10.61 -10.84 -30.58
C GLY A 254 11.56 -11.84 -29.91
N GLN A 255 12.86 -11.79 -30.22
CA GLN A 255 13.85 -12.60 -29.51
C GLN A 255 14.13 -11.97 -28.14
N PRO A 256 13.98 -12.71 -27.02
CA PRO A 256 14.29 -12.18 -25.70
C PRO A 256 15.73 -11.67 -25.60
N ALA A 257 15.93 -10.54 -24.92
CA ALA A 257 17.25 -9.93 -24.75
C ALA A 257 18.30 -10.91 -24.22
N SER A 258 17.92 -11.79 -23.28
CA SER A 258 18.79 -12.82 -22.69
C SER A 258 19.33 -13.87 -23.65
N GLN A 259 18.81 -13.94 -24.88
CA GLN A 259 19.23 -14.89 -25.90
C GLN A 259 20.06 -14.25 -27.01
N THR A 260 20.21 -12.92 -26.99
CA THR A 260 20.93 -12.19 -28.05
C THR A 260 22.45 -12.26 -27.91
N GLY A 261 22.95 -12.47 -26.68
CA GLY A 261 24.38 -12.41 -26.39
C GLY A 261 24.94 -11.00 -26.26
N ASN A 262 24.12 -9.95 -26.44
CA ASN A 262 24.56 -8.58 -26.20
C ASN A 262 24.77 -8.28 -24.71
N VAL A 263 25.74 -7.41 -24.41
CA VAL A 263 26.07 -6.95 -23.07
C VAL A 263 25.35 -5.63 -22.80
N PHE A 264 24.46 -5.62 -21.81
CA PHE A 264 23.71 -4.44 -21.41
C PHE A 264 24.48 -3.64 -20.35
N GLN A 265 24.62 -2.32 -20.56
CA GLN A 265 25.13 -1.42 -19.55
C GLN A 265 24.10 -1.20 -18.44
N VAL A 266 22.82 -1.12 -18.82
CA VAL A 266 21.68 -0.89 -17.92
C VAL A 266 20.58 -1.87 -18.30
N TYR A 267 20.01 -2.55 -17.30
CA TYR A 267 18.82 -3.39 -17.46
C TYR A 267 18.02 -3.41 -16.15
N ASN A 268 17.24 -2.36 -15.89
CA ASN A 268 16.41 -2.28 -14.69
C ASN A 268 15.23 -1.34 -14.95
N PRO A 269 14.10 -1.48 -14.24
CA PRO A 269 12.91 -0.69 -14.51
C PRO A 269 13.07 0.80 -14.17
N THR A 270 13.89 1.16 -13.19
CA THR A 270 14.06 2.55 -12.73
C THR A 270 14.81 3.42 -13.75
N THR A 271 15.74 2.83 -14.50
CA THR A 271 16.54 3.55 -15.51
C THR A 271 16.11 3.22 -16.94
N GLY A 272 15.74 1.97 -17.21
CA GLY A 272 15.43 1.45 -18.54
C GLY A 272 16.40 0.36 -18.99
N VAL A 273 16.55 0.21 -20.31
CA VAL A 273 17.49 -0.75 -20.92
C VAL A 273 18.45 0.02 -21.82
N SER A 274 19.74 -0.26 -21.72
CA SER A 274 20.75 0.36 -22.57
C SER A 274 21.82 -0.63 -22.97
N CYS A 275 21.99 -0.80 -24.27
CA CYS A 275 23.08 -1.52 -24.91
C CYS A 275 23.97 -0.52 -25.66
N LEU A 276 25.29 -0.59 -25.45
CA LEU A 276 26.25 0.25 -26.17
C LEU A 276 27.09 -0.59 -27.13
N ASN A 277 27.21 -0.15 -28.39
CA ASN A 277 27.98 -0.85 -29.42
C ASN A 277 29.45 -1.06 -29.00
N GLY A 278 30.04 -0.08 -28.32
CA GLY A 278 31.42 -0.15 -27.81
C GLY A 278 31.69 -1.30 -26.83
N ASN A 279 30.66 -1.81 -26.16
CA ASN A 279 30.79 -2.89 -25.17
C ASN A 279 30.59 -4.29 -25.76
N GLN A 280 30.29 -4.42 -27.06
CA GLN A 280 29.90 -5.70 -27.68
C GLN A 280 31.08 -6.50 -28.26
N GLY A 281 32.33 -6.16 -27.90
CA GLY A 281 33.51 -6.91 -28.38
C GLY A 281 33.69 -6.89 -29.90
N GLY A 282 33.27 -5.81 -30.57
CA GLY A 282 33.32 -5.65 -32.03
C GLY A 282 32.01 -5.92 -32.76
N GLY A 283 30.96 -6.35 -32.04
CA GLY A 283 29.58 -6.41 -32.56
C GLY A 283 28.83 -5.08 -32.45
N VAL A 284 27.58 -5.08 -32.91
CA VAL A 284 26.60 -4.01 -32.66
C VAL A 284 25.48 -4.55 -31.78
N CYS A 285 24.81 -3.65 -31.07
CA CYS A 285 23.59 -3.98 -30.35
C CYS A 285 22.51 -4.46 -31.33
N ALA A 286 21.71 -5.43 -30.91
CA ALA A 286 20.44 -5.67 -31.57
C ALA A 286 19.49 -4.48 -31.33
N ASP A 287 18.41 -4.46 -32.09
CA ASP A 287 17.38 -3.43 -32.05
C ASP A 287 16.26 -3.87 -31.09
N TYR A 288 16.15 -3.20 -29.94
CA TYR A 288 15.34 -3.59 -28.79
C TYR A 288 14.13 -2.70 -28.60
N LYS A 289 13.06 -3.33 -28.13
CA LYS A 289 11.89 -2.67 -27.56
C LYS A 289 11.67 -3.17 -26.15
N VAL A 290 11.12 -2.31 -25.29
CA VAL A 290 10.82 -2.62 -23.89
C VAL A 290 9.34 -2.55 -23.58
N ARG A 291 8.91 -3.32 -22.58
CA ARG A 291 7.64 -3.11 -21.90
C ARG A 291 7.86 -3.15 -20.40
N LEU A 292 7.02 -2.44 -19.66
CA LEU A 292 7.17 -2.24 -18.24
C LEU A 292 6.01 -2.86 -17.49
N THR A 293 6.30 -3.37 -16.31
CA THR A 293 5.28 -3.78 -15.34
C THR A 293 4.99 -2.62 -14.42
N CYS A 294 3.72 -2.24 -14.33
CA CYS A 294 3.25 -1.18 -13.46
C CYS A 294 2.51 -1.75 -12.24
N PRO A 295 2.42 -0.98 -11.14
CA PRO A 295 1.53 -1.32 -10.03
C PRO A 295 0.10 -1.55 -10.53
N GLU A 296 -0.62 -2.51 -9.93
CA GLU A 296 -2.00 -2.85 -10.32
C GLU A 296 -2.92 -1.61 -10.34
N ASP A 297 -2.77 -0.75 -9.32
CA ASP A 297 -3.53 0.50 -9.20
C ASP A 297 -3.27 1.49 -10.35
N TRP A 298 -2.11 1.47 -11.01
CA TRP A 298 -1.89 2.28 -12.22
C TRP A 298 -2.91 1.93 -13.31
N CYS A 299 -3.30 0.67 -13.38
CA CYS A 299 -4.17 0.13 -14.42
C CYS A 299 -5.63 0.07 -14.01
N SER A 300 -5.91 0.29 -12.72
CA SER A 300 -7.23 0.65 -12.25
C SER A 300 -7.76 1.96 -12.85
N ARG A 301 -6.87 2.81 -13.36
CA ARG A 301 -7.16 4.17 -13.82
C ARG A 301 -7.77 5.05 -12.74
N CYS A 302 -7.56 4.72 -11.45
CA CYS A 302 -7.91 5.55 -10.30
C CYS A 302 -7.04 6.80 -10.28
N ARG A 303 -7.41 7.78 -11.12
CA ARG A 303 -6.74 9.07 -11.24
C ARG A 303 -7.63 10.15 -10.67
N THR A 304 -7.04 11.02 -9.87
CA THR A 304 -7.73 12.24 -9.43
C THR A 304 -7.98 13.15 -10.63
N PRO A 305 -8.88 14.14 -10.49
CA PRO A 305 -8.89 15.31 -11.36
C PRO A 305 -7.51 16.00 -11.37
N TRP A 306 -7.34 16.91 -12.33
CA TRP A 306 -6.20 17.83 -12.31
C TRP A 306 -6.43 18.93 -11.27
N PHE A 307 -5.41 19.19 -10.47
CA PHE A 307 -5.37 20.25 -9.47
C PHE A 307 -4.35 21.30 -9.86
N ASP A 308 -4.79 22.54 -9.75
CA ASP A 308 -4.04 23.78 -9.97
C ASP A 308 -4.43 24.68 -8.80
N ARG A 309 -3.58 24.70 -7.78
CA ARG A 309 -3.79 25.42 -6.54
C ARG A 309 -3.09 26.77 -6.58
N ASP A 310 -1.87 26.84 -7.11
CA ASP A 310 -0.94 27.94 -6.97
C ASP A 310 -0.41 28.38 -8.34
N ASN A 311 -0.67 29.63 -8.72
CA ASN A 311 -0.03 30.19 -9.91
C ASN A 311 1.44 30.56 -9.60
N PRO A 312 2.37 30.53 -10.58
CA PRO A 312 3.83 30.72 -10.42
C PRO A 312 4.32 32.12 -9.95
N SER A 313 3.57 32.85 -9.12
CA SER A 313 3.83 34.25 -8.77
C SER A 313 5.08 34.44 -7.89
N GLY A 314 6.22 34.75 -8.52
CA GLY A 314 7.45 35.30 -7.92
C GLY A 314 8.26 34.35 -7.01
N LEU A 315 7.61 33.43 -6.30
CA LEU A 315 8.25 32.46 -5.41
C LEU A 315 8.36 31.06 -6.02
N GLY A 316 7.64 30.79 -7.10
CA GLY A 316 7.53 29.45 -7.68
C GLY A 316 6.08 29.02 -7.84
N ASP A 317 5.88 27.78 -8.26
CA ASP A 317 4.59 27.10 -8.37
C ASP A 317 4.61 25.88 -7.43
N TYR A 318 3.62 25.81 -6.53
CA TYR A 318 3.56 24.91 -5.39
C TYR A 318 2.27 24.08 -5.35
N GLU A 319 2.32 22.93 -6.02
CA GLU A 319 1.27 21.91 -6.04
C GLU A 319 1.57 20.76 -5.07
N THR A 320 1.79 21.13 -3.80
CA THR A 320 2.16 20.16 -2.75
C THR A 320 0.96 19.34 -2.28
N LEU A 321 1.19 18.04 -2.04
CA LEU A 321 0.14 17.11 -1.61
C LEU A 321 -0.52 17.56 -0.31
N SER A 322 0.27 18.05 0.66
CA SER A 322 -0.26 18.52 1.94
C SER A 322 -1.27 19.66 1.79
N LEU A 323 -1.00 20.62 0.89
CA LEU A 323 -1.88 21.75 0.66
C LEU A 323 -3.11 21.35 -0.18
N LEU A 324 -2.93 20.41 -1.11
CA LEU A 324 -4.03 19.85 -1.90
C LEU A 324 -4.99 19.02 -1.06
N LEU A 325 -4.51 18.22 -0.10
CA LEU A 325 -5.36 17.47 0.85
C LEU A 325 -6.23 18.40 1.71
N ILE A 326 -5.75 19.60 2.03
CA ILE A 326 -6.48 20.61 2.81
C ILE A 326 -7.52 21.32 1.93
N LYS A 327 -7.18 21.66 0.68
CA LYS A 327 -8.06 22.41 -0.24
C LYS A 327 -9.12 21.53 -0.92
N TYR A 328 -8.76 20.29 -1.26
CA TYR A 328 -9.59 19.32 -1.96
C TYR A 328 -9.70 18.00 -1.17
N PRO A 329 -10.17 18.06 0.10
CA PRO A 329 -10.31 16.87 0.92
C PRO A 329 -11.22 15.85 0.23
N LEU A 330 -10.90 14.57 0.39
CA LEU A 330 -11.61 13.43 -0.22
C LEU A 330 -11.52 13.33 -1.76
N GLN A 331 -10.96 14.33 -2.46
CA GLN A 331 -10.69 14.25 -3.90
C GLN A 331 -9.24 13.82 -4.19
N VAL A 332 -8.37 13.89 -3.18
CA VAL A 332 -6.97 13.45 -3.22
C VAL A 332 -6.76 12.39 -2.14
N CYS A 333 -6.14 11.27 -2.50
CA CYS A 333 -5.74 10.26 -1.52
C CYS A 333 -4.55 10.75 -0.69
N ALA A 334 -4.51 10.36 0.59
CA ALA A 334 -3.40 10.76 1.47
C ALA A 334 -2.07 10.05 1.16
N GLN A 335 -2.11 8.94 0.42
CA GLN A 335 -0.94 8.19 -0.02
C GLN A 335 -1.03 7.88 -1.52
N PRO A 336 -0.74 8.85 -2.39
CA PRO A 336 -0.66 8.63 -3.82
C PRO A 336 0.45 7.67 -4.22
N ILE A 337 0.23 6.97 -5.33
CA ILE A 337 1.17 5.99 -5.89
C ILE A 337 2.04 6.64 -6.97
N ALA A 338 1.44 7.58 -7.72
CA ALA A 338 2.12 8.32 -8.78
C ALA A 338 1.56 9.74 -8.89
N ILE A 339 2.38 10.63 -9.45
CA ILE A 339 2.00 12.00 -9.77
C ILE A 339 2.28 12.23 -11.25
N GLU A 340 1.33 12.89 -11.92
CA GLU A 340 1.49 13.41 -13.27
C GLU A 340 1.45 14.93 -13.19
N VAL A 341 2.38 15.59 -13.89
CA VAL A 341 2.49 17.05 -13.89
C VAL A 341 2.45 17.54 -15.33
N THR A 342 1.60 18.52 -15.63
CA THR A 342 1.57 19.20 -16.93
C THR A 342 1.52 20.70 -16.74
N THR A 343 1.95 21.47 -17.73
CA THR A 343 1.53 22.87 -17.81
C THR A 343 0.00 22.96 -17.93
N ILE A 344 -0.60 24.13 -17.70
CA ILE A 344 -2.04 24.35 -17.95
C ILE A 344 -2.45 24.01 -19.40
N SER A 345 -1.54 24.21 -20.36
CA SER A 345 -1.76 23.85 -21.76
C SER A 345 -1.69 22.34 -22.04
N GLY A 346 -1.39 21.52 -21.03
CA GLY A 346 -1.32 20.05 -21.13
C GLY A 346 0.02 19.51 -21.58
N THR A 347 1.07 20.33 -21.62
CA THR A 347 2.43 19.87 -21.95
C THR A 347 3.01 19.15 -20.73
N PRO A 348 3.41 17.87 -20.82
CA PRO A 348 4.01 17.15 -19.69
C PRO A 348 5.23 17.89 -19.14
N ALA A 349 5.27 18.09 -17.83
CA ALA A 349 6.43 18.55 -17.11
C ALA A 349 7.22 17.32 -16.67
N LEU A 350 8.39 17.12 -17.27
CA LEU A 350 9.25 15.98 -16.98
C LEU A 350 10.58 16.48 -16.44
N PRO A 351 11.28 15.70 -15.61
CA PRO A 351 12.60 16.09 -15.13
C PRO A 351 13.60 15.96 -16.29
N PRO A 352 13.98 17.08 -16.95
CA PRO A 352 15.42 17.33 -17.04
C PRO A 352 15.75 18.83 -16.88
N GLY A 353 16.67 19.15 -15.94
CA GLY A 353 17.31 20.46 -15.84
C GLY A 353 16.86 21.32 -14.64
N ASN A 354 17.35 20.98 -13.45
CA ASN A 354 17.57 21.82 -12.24
C ASN A 354 16.50 22.77 -11.66
N ASN A 355 15.25 22.84 -12.16
CA ASN A 355 14.28 23.83 -11.65
C ASN A 355 13.14 23.25 -10.78
N PHE A 356 12.96 21.93 -10.70
CA PHE A 356 11.98 21.30 -9.80
C PHE A 356 12.68 20.85 -8.52
N GLN A 357 12.22 21.35 -7.37
CA GLN A 357 12.72 20.91 -6.06
C GLN A 357 12.01 19.64 -5.60
N VAL A 358 10.72 19.53 -5.92
CA VAL A 358 9.88 18.39 -5.56
C VAL A 358 9.14 17.91 -6.80
N TYR A 359 9.24 16.61 -7.06
CA TYR A 359 8.48 15.87 -8.07
C TYR A 359 8.30 14.45 -7.52
N ASP A 360 7.39 14.30 -6.56
CA ASP A 360 7.24 13.08 -5.78
C ASP A 360 5.77 12.87 -5.40
N PRO A 361 5.19 11.68 -5.58
CA PRO A 361 3.77 11.45 -5.30
C PRO A 361 3.36 11.67 -3.84
N LEU A 362 4.26 11.52 -2.87
CA LEU A 362 3.98 11.69 -1.45
C LEU A 362 4.22 13.13 -0.96
N GLN A 363 4.89 13.96 -1.76
CA GLN A 363 5.14 15.37 -1.43
C GLN A 363 4.37 16.33 -2.34
N GLY A 364 4.10 15.94 -3.58
CA GLY A 364 3.48 16.74 -4.63
C GLY A 364 4.51 17.25 -5.65
N PHE A 365 4.36 18.50 -6.07
CA PHE A 365 5.25 19.15 -7.03
C PHE A 365 5.61 20.56 -6.56
N GLU A 366 6.88 20.93 -6.71
CA GLU A 366 7.39 22.28 -6.41
C GLU A 366 8.42 22.71 -7.47
N CYS A 367 8.13 23.83 -8.13
CA CYS A 367 9.07 24.55 -8.98
C CYS A 367 9.50 25.84 -8.28
N VAL A 368 10.80 26.03 -8.04
CA VAL A 368 11.34 27.25 -7.39
C VAL A 368 12.57 27.77 -8.13
N ASN A 369 12.94 29.04 -7.90
CA ASN A 369 14.19 29.66 -8.38
C ASN A 369 14.40 29.71 -9.92
N GLY A 370 13.32 29.87 -10.70
CA GLY A 370 13.37 30.08 -12.16
C GLY A 370 12.05 30.59 -12.73
N ALA A 371 11.99 30.80 -14.05
CA ALA A 371 10.74 31.09 -14.77
C ALA A 371 9.84 29.85 -14.81
N CYS A 372 9.25 29.49 -13.67
CA CYS A 372 8.27 28.42 -13.58
C CYS A 372 7.11 28.73 -14.52
N GLN A 373 6.74 27.75 -15.34
CA GLN A 373 5.45 27.79 -16.00
C GLN A 373 4.36 27.52 -14.98
N ASP A 374 3.13 27.72 -15.40
CA ASP A 374 1.94 27.40 -14.61
C ASP A 374 1.62 25.91 -14.79
N TYR A 375 1.79 25.14 -13.73
CA TYR A 375 1.65 23.69 -13.72
C TYR A 375 0.40 23.26 -12.95
N ARG A 376 -0.07 22.07 -13.31
CA ARG A 376 -1.13 21.36 -12.61
C ARG A 376 -0.72 19.91 -12.42
N VAL A 377 -1.22 19.31 -11.35
CA VAL A 377 -0.89 17.95 -10.95
C VAL A 377 -2.13 17.07 -10.91
N ARG A 378 -1.97 15.77 -11.16
CA ARG A 378 -2.96 14.77 -10.77
C ARG A 378 -2.26 13.56 -10.19
N PHE A 379 -2.95 12.85 -9.33
CA PHE A 379 -2.43 11.71 -8.61
C PHE A 379 -3.07 10.42 -9.10
N THR A 380 -2.30 9.35 -9.14
CA THR A 380 -2.85 8.00 -9.15
C THR A 380 -2.98 7.53 -7.71
N CYS A 381 -4.18 7.11 -7.34
CA CYS A 381 -4.51 6.70 -5.99
C CYS A 381 -4.71 5.17 -5.91
N PRO A 382 -4.58 4.58 -4.71
CA PRO A 382 -4.95 3.18 -4.50
C PRO A 382 -6.41 2.92 -4.86
N LEU A 383 -6.73 1.74 -5.40
CA LEU A 383 -8.09 1.33 -5.73
C LEU A 383 -9.08 1.49 -4.57
N SER A 384 -8.62 1.27 -3.34
CA SER A 384 -9.42 1.43 -2.13
C SER A 384 -9.96 2.86 -1.96
N PHE A 385 -9.24 3.87 -2.46
CA PHE A 385 -9.66 5.26 -2.44
C PHE A 385 -10.74 5.57 -3.49
N CYS A 386 -10.59 5.08 -4.73
CA CYS A 386 -11.61 5.33 -5.76
C CYS A 386 -12.89 4.53 -5.56
N ASN A 387 -12.80 3.37 -4.91
CA ASN A 387 -13.96 2.51 -4.67
C ASN A 387 -14.73 2.89 -3.40
N THR A 388 -14.13 3.63 -2.47
CA THR A 388 -14.83 4.00 -1.24
C THR A 388 -15.80 5.14 -1.46
N THR A 389 -17.03 4.92 -0.98
CA THR A 389 -18.08 5.93 -0.94
C THR A 389 -18.39 6.36 0.49
N CYS A 390 -17.67 5.80 1.46
CA CYS A 390 -18.08 5.80 2.84
C CYS A 390 -17.41 6.91 3.65
N VAL A 391 -18.24 7.82 4.14
CA VAL A 391 -17.80 8.97 4.92
C VAL A 391 -18.48 8.95 6.29
N THR A 392 -17.68 9.05 7.34
CA THR A 392 -18.18 9.10 8.72
C THR A 392 -18.91 10.40 9.00
N ARG A 393 -19.66 10.45 10.10
CA ARG A 393 -20.12 11.71 10.69
C ARG A 393 -18.94 12.58 11.14
N TRP A 394 -19.23 13.84 11.48
CA TRP A 394 -18.25 14.74 12.10
C TRP A 394 -18.01 14.41 13.58
N PHE A 395 -16.78 14.60 14.03
CA PHE A 395 -16.29 14.42 15.39
C PHE A 395 -15.53 15.66 15.85
N ASP A 396 -15.72 16.03 17.12
CA ASP A 396 -15.19 17.21 17.78
C ASP A 396 -14.96 16.80 19.25
N SER A 397 -13.71 16.83 19.70
CA SER A 397 -13.27 16.31 21.00
C SER A 397 -12.42 17.29 21.80
N ASP A 398 -11.83 18.30 21.15
CA ASP A 398 -11.10 19.39 21.80
C ASP A 398 -11.73 20.74 21.47
N ASN A 399 -11.19 21.83 22.00
CA ASN A 399 -11.58 23.17 21.58
C ASN A 399 -10.37 24.11 21.69
N PRO A 400 -10.32 25.23 20.96
CA PRO A 400 -9.14 26.10 20.88
C PRO A 400 -8.73 26.78 22.19
N ASN A 401 -9.56 26.70 23.24
CA ASN A 401 -9.30 27.30 24.55
C ASN A 401 -8.68 26.30 25.54
N THR A 402 -8.64 25.02 25.21
CA THR A 402 -8.00 23.97 25.99
C THR A 402 -6.67 23.57 25.35
N ASN A 403 -5.75 23.04 26.16
CA ASN A 403 -4.52 22.36 25.71
C ASN A 403 -3.62 23.10 24.70
N GLY A 404 -3.76 24.43 24.57
CA GLY A 404 -2.90 25.25 23.71
C GLY A 404 -3.25 25.21 22.23
N GLY A 405 -4.41 24.70 21.82
CA GLY A 405 -4.82 24.59 20.43
C GLY A 405 -6.17 23.88 20.28
N ASP A 406 -6.45 23.38 19.10
CA ASP A 406 -7.61 22.55 18.80
C ASP A 406 -7.16 21.28 18.07
N SER A 407 -7.38 20.11 18.66
CA SER A 407 -6.79 18.85 18.18
C SER A 407 -7.77 17.69 18.16
N GLU A 408 -8.01 17.18 16.96
CA GLU A 408 -8.85 16.03 16.66
C GLU A 408 -7.98 14.84 16.22
N LEU A 409 -7.17 14.36 17.17
CA LEU A 409 -6.25 13.25 16.93
C LEU A 409 -7.00 11.92 16.86
N LEU A 410 -6.69 11.11 15.84
CA LEU A 410 -7.38 9.84 15.60
C LEU A 410 -7.30 8.89 16.81
N THR A 411 -6.14 8.85 17.48
CA THR A 411 -5.93 8.01 18.68
C THR A 411 -6.88 8.37 19.82
N VAL A 412 -7.15 9.66 20.03
CA VAL A 412 -8.11 10.16 21.02
C VAL A 412 -9.52 9.85 20.57
N LEU A 413 -9.85 10.17 19.31
CA LEU A 413 -11.19 9.96 18.76
C LEU A 413 -11.62 8.49 18.78
N LEU A 414 -10.71 7.54 18.49
CA LEU A 414 -11.00 6.11 18.58
C LEU A 414 -11.32 5.65 20.01
N SER A 415 -10.76 6.32 21.02
CA SER A 415 -11.05 6.03 22.43
C SER A 415 -12.38 6.65 22.90
N VAL A 416 -12.69 7.87 22.42
CA VAL A 416 -13.92 8.59 22.77
C VAL A 416 -15.14 8.02 22.04
N TYR A 417 -14.95 7.57 20.79
CA TYR A 417 -16.00 7.06 19.91
C TYR A 417 -15.70 5.61 19.43
N PRO A 418 -15.64 4.62 20.34
CA PRO A 418 -15.26 3.26 19.99
C PRO A 418 -16.25 2.63 19.00
N GLY A 419 -15.75 2.20 17.85
CA GLY A 419 -16.55 1.56 16.79
C GLY A 419 -17.27 2.53 15.84
N TYR A 420 -17.11 3.84 16.00
CA TYR A 420 -17.71 4.86 15.11
C TYR A 420 -16.77 5.29 13.98
N ILE A 421 -15.47 5.02 14.12
CA ILE A 421 -14.43 5.40 13.18
C ILE A 421 -13.66 4.13 12.83
N CYS A 422 -13.29 3.97 11.56
CA CYS A 422 -12.42 2.88 11.14
C CYS A 422 -11.00 3.04 11.74
N PRO A 423 -10.32 1.94 12.14
CA PRO A 423 -8.98 2.03 12.70
C PRO A 423 -7.93 2.61 11.73
N ASN A 424 -8.12 2.38 10.43
CA ASN A 424 -7.21 2.84 9.37
C ASN A 424 -8.01 3.66 8.33
N PRO A 425 -8.27 4.96 8.59
CA PRO A 425 -8.93 5.82 7.62
C PRO A 425 -8.13 6.03 6.34
N LEU A 426 -8.84 6.20 5.22
CA LEU A 426 -8.26 6.46 3.90
C LEU A 426 -8.11 7.96 3.60
N GLY A 427 -8.94 8.80 4.24
CA GLY A 427 -8.98 10.24 4.04
C GLY A 427 -9.49 10.95 5.28
N ILE A 428 -9.18 12.24 5.39
CA ILE A 428 -9.64 13.13 6.44
C ILE A 428 -10.14 14.43 5.83
N GLU A 429 -11.20 14.96 6.42
CA GLU A 429 -11.72 16.29 6.11
C GLU A 429 -11.89 17.05 7.43
N ALA A 430 -11.51 18.34 7.44
CA ALA A 430 -11.69 19.22 8.57
C ALA A 430 -12.46 20.49 8.16
N GLN A 431 -13.34 20.94 9.04
CA GLN A 431 -14.04 22.20 8.89
C GLN A 431 -14.30 22.83 10.26
N THR A 432 -14.61 24.12 10.27
CA THR A 432 -15.06 24.79 11.50
C THR A 432 -16.40 24.20 11.98
N ILE A 433 -16.76 24.44 13.24
CA ILE A 433 -18.07 24.01 13.76
C ILE A 433 -19.23 24.53 12.90
N SER A 434 -19.10 25.75 12.38
CA SER A 434 -20.07 26.41 11.49
C SER A 434 -20.05 25.92 10.03
N GLY A 435 -19.17 24.98 9.67
CA GLY A 435 -19.13 24.39 8.32
C GLY A 435 -18.25 25.11 7.31
N GLN A 436 -17.47 26.12 7.72
CA GLN A 436 -16.46 26.72 6.85
C GLN A 436 -15.29 25.74 6.66
N PRO A 437 -14.88 25.41 5.41
CA PRO A 437 -13.75 24.53 5.15
C PRO A 437 -12.45 25.02 5.78
N ALA A 438 -11.63 24.09 6.29
CA ALA A 438 -10.41 24.44 7.01
C ALA A 438 -9.43 25.30 6.19
N TYR A 439 -9.28 25.05 4.89
CA TYR A 439 -8.37 25.80 4.01
C TYR A 439 -8.70 27.30 3.90
N GLN A 440 -9.94 27.71 4.21
CA GLN A 440 -10.38 29.12 4.13
C GLN A 440 -10.13 29.90 5.42
N THR A 441 -9.77 29.22 6.52
CA THR A 441 -9.60 29.85 7.83
C THR A 441 -8.29 30.62 7.98
N GLY A 442 -7.28 30.30 7.17
CA GLY A 442 -5.94 30.87 7.27
C GLY A 442 -5.11 30.36 8.46
N ASN A 443 -5.62 29.40 9.25
CA ASN A 443 -4.82 28.74 10.28
C ASN A 443 -3.80 27.77 9.66
N ILE A 444 -2.67 27.59 10.36
CA ILE A 444 -1.61 26.65 10.01
C ILE A 444 -1.82 25.36 10.80
N PHE A 445 -1.97 24.23 10.11
CA PHE A 445 -2.20 22.94 10.75
C PHE A 445 -0.88 22.20 10.96
N GLN A 446 -0.64 21.76 12.20
CA GLN A 446 0.52 20.94 12.53
C GLN A 446 0.33 19.50 12.06
N VAL A 447 -0.91 19.00 12.14
CA VAL A 447 -1.28 17.65 11.69
C VAL A 447 -2.53 17.77 10.82
N TYR A 448 -2.49 17.17 9.63
CA TYR A 448 -3.63 17.04 8.72
C TYR A 448 -3.41 15.78 7.86
N ASN A 449 -3.73 14.61 8.41
CA ASN A 449 -3.63 13.35 7.67
C ASN A 449 -4.52 12.27 8.30
N PRO A 450 -4.99 11.28 7.54
CA PRO A 450 -5.95 10.30 8.06
C PRO A 450 -5.37 9.34 9.10
N THR A 451 -4.05 9.14 9.17
CA THR A 451 -3.43 8.20 10.12
C THR A 451 -3.23 8.81 11.50
N SER A 452 -3.07 10.13 11.58
CA SER A 452 -2.82 10.87 12.82
C SER A 452 -4.03 11.68 13.28
N GLY A 453 -4.85 12.18 12.35
CA GLY A 453 -5.97 13.07 12.60
C GLY A 453 -5.67 14.52 12.19
N PHE A 454 -6.11 15.46 13.01
CA PHE A 454 -5.99 16.90 12.77
C PHE A 454 -5.48 17.62 14.03
N SER A 455 -4.65 18.64 13.85
CA SER A 455 -4.25 19.51 14.96
C SER A 455 -3.88 20.90 14.49
N CYS A 456 -4.50 21.90 15.11
CA CYS A 456 -4.10 23.29 15.09
C CYS A 456 -3.52 23.66 16.45
N VAL A 457 -2.32 24.25 16.48
CA VAL A 457 -1.68 24.69 17.73
C VAL A 457 -1.58 26.21 17.76
N ASN A 458 -2.09 26.84 18.84
CA ASN A 458 -2.15 28.29 18.99
C ASN A 458 -0.76 28.93 18.89
N ALA A 459 0.29 28.27 19.39
CA ALA A 459 1.67 28.76 19.32
C ALA A 459 2.18 28.94 17.88
N ASN A 460 1.64 28.19 16.92
CA ASN A 460 2.06 28.23 15.51
C ASN A 460 1.26 29.25 14.67
N GLN A 461 0.24 29.88 15.25
CA GLN A 461 -0.68 30.77 14.53
C GLN A 461 -0.23 32.25 14.49
N GLY A 462 0.91 32.57 15.11
CA GLY A 462 1.36 33.95 15.24
C GLY A 462 0.46 34.78 16.16
N ARG A 463 -0.31 35.72 15.59
CA ARG A 463 -1.20 36.63 16.36
C ARG A 463 -2.67 36.18 16.38
N VAL A 464 -3.06 35.23 15.54
CA VAL A 464 -4.41 34.66 15.54
C VAL A 464 -4.43 33.40 16.40
N ARG A 465 -5.63 32.94 16.81
CA ARG A 465 -5.79 31.65 17.50
C ARG A 465 -6.34 30.62 16.52
N CYS A 466 -6.24 29.35 16.91
CA CYS A 466 -6.97 28.29 16.24
C CYS A 466 -8.47 28.57 16.31
N VAL A 467 -9.15 28.37 15.18
CA VAL A 467 -10.61 28.24 15.16
C VAL A 467 -11.00 26.89 15.78
N ASN A 468 -12.26 26.73 16.16
CA ASN A 468 -12.78 25.44 16.61
C ASN A 468 -13.20 24.58 15.40
N TYR A 469 -12.59 23.40 15.27
CA TYR A 469 -12.73 22.48 14.16
C TYR A 469 -13.44 21.20 14.58
N LYS A 470 -13.95 20.52 13.57
CA LYS A 470 -14.43 19.14 13.65
C LYS A 470 -13.92 18.39 12.44
N VAL A 471 -13.70 17.09 12.60
CA VAL A 471 -13.17 16.22 11.53
C VAL A 471 -14.09 15.06 11.20
N ARG A 472 -13.96 14.55 9.99
CA ARG A 472 -14.54 13.26 9.60
C ARG A 472 -13.57 12.51 8.71
N PHE A 473 -13.87 11.24 8.52
CA PHE A 473 -12.97 10.29 7.88
C PHE A 473 -13.66 9.56 6.74
N THR A 474 -12.88 9.24 5.72
CA THR A 474 -13.26 8.25 4.73
C THR A 474 -12.76 6.89 5.19
N CYS A 475 -13.63 5.89 5.18
CA CYS A 475 -13.30 4.55 5.66
C CYS A 475 -13.23 3.52 4.53
N PRO A 476 -12.45 2.45 4.70
CA PRO A 476 -12.50 1.30 3.79
C PRO A 476 -13.91 0.71 3.65
N GLU A 477 -14.27 0.26 2.44
CA GLU A 477 -15.59 -0.31 2.12
C GLU A 477 -15.96 -1.51 3.01
N ASP A 478 -14.99 -2.35 3.39
CA ASP A 478 -15.22 -3.50 4.26
C ASP A 478 -15.66 -3.08 5.68
N TRP A 479 -15.22 -1.92 6.16
CA TRP A 479 -15.71 -1.37 7.43
C TRP A 479 -17.17 -0.95 7.32
N CYS A 480 -17.55 -0.25 6.25
CA CYS A 480 -18.91 0.30 6.05
C CYS A 480 -19.93 -0.76 5.63
N SER A 481 -19.46 -1.84 5.01
CA SER A 481 -20.29 -3.00 4.66
C SER A 481 -20.92 -3.69 5.87
N LYS A 482 -20.37 -3.46 7.07
CA LYS A 482 -20.88 -4.00 8.34
C LYS A 482 -22.11 -3.20 8.77
N CYS A 483 -23.27 -3.87 8.84
CA CYS A 483 -24.52 -3.28 9.34
C CYS A 483 -24.99 -2.05 8.54
N ARG A 484 -24.86 -2.13 7.20
CA ARG A 484 -25.41 -1.16 6.26
C ARG A 484 -26.91 -1.35 6.04
N THR A 485 -27.60 -0.25 5.78
CA THR A 485 -28.98 -0.25 5.31
C THR A 485 -29.07 -0.65 3.82
N PRO A 486 -30.27 -0.92 3.30
CA PRO A 486 -30.53 -0.84 1.86
C PRO A 486 -30.21 0.55 1.28
N TRP A 487 -30.16 0.62 -0.05
CA TRP A 487 -30.11 1.90 -0.76
C TRP A 487 -31.49 2.56 -0.75
N PHE A 488 -31.51 3.87 -0.54
CA PHE A 488 -32.66 4.75 -0.61
C PHE A 488 -32.44 5.75 -1.74
N ASP A 489 -33.45 5.87 -2.58
CA ASP A 489 -33.54 6.71 -3.77
C ASP A 489 -34.98 7.23 -3.75
N ARG A 490 -35.16 8.41 -3.15
CA ARG A 490 -36.46 8.96 -2.78
C ARG A 490 -36.84 10.19 -3.60
N ASP A 491 -35.86 10.89 -4.17
CA ASP A 491 -36.07 12.12 -4.90
C ASP A 491 -35.22 12.17 -6.18
N ASP A 492 -35.87 12.11 -7.34
CA ASP A 492 -35.20 12.31 -8.62
C ASP A 492 -34.68 13.77 -8.72
N PRO A 493 -33.62 14.06 -9.51
CA PRO A 493 -33.05 15.41 -9.68
C PRO A 493 -33.97 16.43 -10.38
N SER A 494 -35.23 16.07 -10.62
CA SER A 494 -36.24 16.92 -11.24
C SER A 494 -36.64 18.09 -10.33
N GLY A 495 -36.81 19.28 -10.89
CA GLY A 495 -37.16 20.47 -10.09
C GLY A 495 -35.94 21.15 -9.48
N LEU A 496 -35.86 21.23 -8.13
CA LEU A 496 -34.86 22.05 -7.43
C LEU A 496 -33.51 21.36 -7.24
N GLY A 497 -33.42 20.06 -7.43
CA GLY A 497 -32.25 19.25 -7.09
C GLY A 497 -32.66 17.83 -6.76
N ASP A 498 -31.76 17.10 -6.13
CA ASP A 498 -31.93 15.74 -5.62
C ASP A 498 -31.67 15.76 -4.11
N TYR A 499 -32.68 15.36 -3.32
CA TYR A 499 -32.74 15.51 -1.86
C TYR A 499 -32.97 14.19 -1.12
N GLU A 500 -31.91 13.43 -0.93
CA GLU A 500 -31.87 12.19 -0.15
C GLU A 500 -31.66 12.40 1.36
N THR A 501 -32.58 13.13 2.00
CA THR A 501 -32.48 13.48 3.42
C THR A 501 -32.81 12.33 4.38
N LEU A 502 -32.02 12.17 5.45
CA LEU A 502 -32.26 11.16 6.48
C LEU A 502 -33.62 11.37 7.17
N SER A 503 -34.02 12.62 7.41
CA SER A 503 -35.27 12.94 8.09
C SER A 503 -36.49 12.36 7.36
N LEU A 504 -36.48 12.43 6.03
CA LEU A 504 -37.58 11.91 5.24
C LEU A 504 -37.49 10.38 5.12
N THR A 505 -36.30 9.81 4.97
CA THR A 505 -36.08 8.35 4.99
C THR A 505 -36.53 7.72 6.32
N MET A 506 -36.33 8.40 7.45
CA MET A 506 -36.84 7.94 8.75
C MET A 506 -38.37 7.95 8.85
N ILE A 507 -39.05 8.78 8.05
CA ILE A 507 -40.52 8.82 8.00
C ILE A 507 -41.05 7.71 7.09
N THR A 508 -40.43 7.51 5.92
CA THR A 508 -40.88 6.51 4.95
C THR A 508 -40.48 5.08 5.32
N ASP A 509 -39.28 4.90 5.85
CA ASP A 509 -38.65 3.60 6.10
C ASP A 509 -38.11 3.44 7.54
N PRO A 510 -38.92 3.71 8.59
CA PRO A 510 -38.47 3.82 9.99
C PRO A 510 -37.86 2.53 10.57
N LEU A 511 -38.11 1.38 9.95
CA LEU A 511 -37.58 0.08 10.39
C LEU A 511 -36.31 -0.34 9.64
N GLN A 512 -35.95 0.35 8.55
CA GLN A 512 -34.82 -0.02 7.70
C GLN A 512 -33.60 0.90 7.88
N VAL A 513 -33.78 2.05 8.54
CA VAL A 513 -32.71 3.01 8.82
C VAL A 513 -32.55 3.21 10.33
N CYS A 514 -31.31 3.40 10.78
CA CYS A 514 -31.04 3.75 12.17
C CYS A 514 -31.25 5.25 12.42
N ARG A 515 -31.63 5.61 13.66
CA ARG A 515 -31.83 7.01 14.06
C ARG A 515 -30.54 7.85 14.11
N GLN A 516 -29.41 7.19 14.29
CA GLN A 516 -28.09 7.83 14.38
C GLN A 516 -27.08 7.02 13.56
N PRO A 517 -27.09 7.17 12.23
CA PRO A 517 -26.06 6.59 11.39
C PRO A 517 -24.66 7.09 11.76
N ILE A 518 -23.66 6.23 11.57
CA ILE A 518 -22.26 6.56 11.84
C ILE A 518 -21.50 6.93 10.58
N ALA A 519 -21.96 6.45 9.42
CA ALA A 519 -21.44 6.80 8.11
C ALA A 519 -22.56 6.78 7.07
N ILE A 520 -22.30 7.45 5.95
CA ILE A 520 -23.18 7.54 4.78
C ILE A 520 -22.36 7.19 3.54
N GLU A 521 -23.02 6.51 2.61
CA GLU A 521 -22.51 6.18 1.29
C GLU A 521 -23.46 6.76 0.26
N VAL A 522 -22.91 7.41 -0.77
CA VAL A 522 -23.68 8.07 -1.83
C VAL A 522 -23.11 7.69 -3.19
N THR A 523 -23.99 7.24 -4.07
CA THR A 523 -23.65 6.90 -5.45
C THR A 523 -24.71 7.42 -6.39
N THR A 524 -24.35 7.62 -7.65
CA THR A 524 -25.36 7.75 -8.70
C THR A 524 -26.21 6.49 -8.78
N ILE A 525 -27.38 6.53 -9.41
CA ILE A 525 -28.19 5.31 -9.64
C ILE A 525 -27.41 4.23 -10.39
N SER A 526 -26.53 4.64 -11.32
CA SER A 526 -25.61 3.75 -12.06
C SER A 526 -24.46 3.17 -11.22
N GLY A 527 -24.31 3.60 -9.96
CA GLY A 527 -23.33 3.07 -9.01
C GLY A 527 -21.98 3.77 -9.04
N SER A 528 -21.88 4.95 -9.66
CA SER A 528 -20.65 5.75 -9.62
C SER A 528 -20.55 6.50 -8.28
N PRO A 529 -19.38 6.53 -7.60
CA PRO A 529 -19.18 7.33 -6.40
C PRO A 529 -19.55 8.81 -6.61
N VAL A 530 -20.05 9.48 -5.56
CA VAL A 530 -20.49 10.88 -5.64
C VAL A 530 -19.34 11.88 -5.88
N LEU A 531 -18.16 11.66 -5.31
CA LEU A 531 -17.09 12.67 -5.31
C LEU A 531 -16.54 12.98 -6.72
N PRO A 532 -16.32 12.00 -7.63
CA PRO A 532 -15.81 12.27 -8.98
C PRO A 532 -16.84 12.86 -9.96
N THR A 533 -18.12 12.98 -9.60
CA THR A 533 -19.17 13.44 -10.54
C THR A 533 -19.03 14.92 -10.89
N GLY A 534 -18.38 15.70 -10.04
CA GLY A 534 -18.25 17.16 -10.18
C GLY A 534 -19.51 17.95 -9.84
N ASN A 535 -20.57 17.30 -9.30
CA ASN A 535 -21.71 18.04 -8.76
C ASN A 535 -21.36 18.71 -7.42
N ASN A 536 -21.86 19.92 -7.21
CA ASN A 536 -21.79 20.62 -5.93
C ASN A 536 -22.95 20.18 -5.02
N PHE A 537 -22.65 19.57 -3.88
CA PHE A 537 -23.65 19.16 -2.90
C PHE A 537 -23.61 20.09 -1.67
N GLN A 538 -24.78 20.48 -1.18
CA GLN A 538 -24.92 21.29 0.03
C GLN A 538 -24.78 20.46 1.29
N VAL A 539 -25.38 19.26 1.27
CA VAL A 539 -25.39 18.33 2.39
C VAL A 539 -24.79 17.02 1.92
N PHE A 540 -23.85 16.52 2.69
CA PHE A 540 -23.32 15.17 2.59
C PHE A 540 -22.93 14.76 3.99
N ASP A 541 -23.89 14.33 4.82
CA ASP A 541 -23.69 14.09 6.24
C ASP A 541 -24.61 12.96 6.72
N PRO A 542 -24.11 11.94 7.43
CA PRO A 542 -24.93 10.80 7.82
C PRO A 542 -26.05 11.11 8.81
N LEU A 543 -26.04 12.26 9.48
CA LEU A 543 -27.12 12.70 10.37
C LEU A 543 -28.14 13.61 9.66
N GLN A 544 -27.86 14.05 8.43
CA GLN A 544 -28.75 14.92 7.64
C GLN A 544 -29.22 14.25 6.34
N GLY A 545 -28.37 13.45 5.72
CA GLY A 545 -28.56 12.77 4.43
C GLY A 545 -27.64 13.36 3.35
N PHE A 546 -28.16 13.48 2.15
CA PHE A 546 -27.47 14.07 1.00
C PHE A 546 -28.39 15.06 0.27
N GLU A 547 -27.84 16.18 -0.18
CA GLU A 547 -28.58 17.20 -0.95
C GLU A 547 -27.71 17.78 -2.05
N CYS A 548 -28.13 17.61 -3.29
CA CYS A 548 -27.59 18.29 -4.45
C CYS A 548 -28.62 19.31 -4.97
N VAL A 549 -28.20 20.56 -5.20
CA VAL A 549 -29.12 21.62 -5.65
C VAL A 549 -28.80 22.07 -7.07
N ASN A 550 -29.78 22.01 -7.97
CA ASN A 550 -29.61 22.29 -9.40
C ASN A 550 -29.05 23.69 -9.68
N ASN A 551 -29.49 24.71 -8.93
CA ASN A 551 -29.05 26.09 -9.13
C ASN A 551 -27.58 26.35 -8.75
N GLN A 552 -26.90 25.39 -8.11
CA GLN A 552 -25.50 25.48 -7.71
C GLN A 552 -24.54 24.75 -8.67
N GLN A 553 -25.06 24.14 -9.75
CA GLN A 553 -24.27 23.32 -10.67
C GLN A 553 -23.65 24.10 -11.84
N GLY A 554 -23.61 25.44 -11.78
CA GLY A 554 -22.97 26.26 -12.82
C GLY A 554 -23.58 26.11 -14.22
N GLY A 555 -24.87 25.78 -14.32
CA GLY A 555 -25.60 25.58 -15.58
C GLY A 555 -25.98 24.12 -15.89
N GLY A 556 -25.52 23.15 -15.07
CA GLY A 556 -25.98 21.76 -15.10
C GLY A 556 -27.18 21.49 -14.19
N VAL A 557 -27.63 20.23 -14.16
CA VAL A 557 -28.52 19.68 -13.13
C VAL A 557 -27.76 18.64 -12.31
N CYS A 558 -28.26 18.35 -11.12
CA CYS A 558 -27.78 17.24 -10.32
C CYS A 558 -27.91 15.94 -11.10
N GLN A 559 -26.93 15.06 -10.94
CA GLN A 559 -27.14 13.65 -11.25
C GLN A 559 -28.14 13.06 -10.26
N ASP A 560 -28.63 11.88 -10.61
CA ASP A 560 -29.60 11.11 -9.84
C ASP A 560 -28.85 10.20 -8.87
N TYR A 561 -29.04 10.42 -7.57
CA TYR A 561 -28.28 9.84 -6.48
C TYR A 561 -29.16 8.98 -5.58
N LYS A 562 -28.50 8.00 -4.97
CA LYS A 562 -29.05 7.17 -3.92
C LYS A 562 -28.10 7.12 -2.74
N VAL A 563 -28.67 7.01 -1.54
CA VAL A 563 -27.93 6.97 -0.28
C VAL A 563 -28.14 5.67 0.47
N ARG A 564 -27.13 5.24 1.22
CA ARG A 564 -27.31 4.24 2.27
C ARG A 564 -26.48 4.61 3.48
N TYR A 565 -26.83 4.03 4.60
CA TYR A 565 -26.29 4.39 5.89
C TYR A 565 -25.60 3.20 6.54
N THR A 566 -24.47 3.44 7.19
CA THR A 566 -23.86 2.47 8.10
C THR A 566 -24.36 2.74 9.51
N CYS A 567 -24.83 1.70 10.18
CA CYS A 567 -25.31 1.75 11.56
C CYS A 567 -24.35 1.01 12.48
N LEU A 568 -24.38 1.33 13.79
CA LEU A 568 -23.64 0.54 14.77
C LEU A 568 -24.16 -0.89 14.81
N CYS A 569 -23.28 -1.85 14.57
CA CYS A 569 -23.58 -3.25 14.75
C CYS A 569 -23.91 -3.51 16.22
N ARG A 570 -25.12 -3.97 16.52
CA ARG A 570 -25.43 -4.49 17.86
C ARG A 570 -24.60 -5.76 18.07
N SER A 571 -23.75 -5.76 19.09
CA SER A 571 -23.07 -6.96 19.58
C SER A 571 -24.12 -8.02 19.91
N HIS A 572 -24.18 -9.08 19.09
CA HIS A 572 -25.06 -10.24 19.21
C HIS A 572 -26.58 -9.94 19.36
N VAL A 573 -27.32 -10.21 18.28
CA VAL A 573 -28.61 -10.92 18.18
C VAL A 573 -29.33 -10.40 16.93
N LEU A 574 -28.97 -10.99 15.80
CA LEU A 574 -29.88 -11.19 14.66
C LEU A 574 -29.63 -12.59 14.11
N SER A 575 -29.83 -13.59 14.97
CA SER A 575 -30.35 -14.88 14.54
C SER A 575 -31.79 -14.94 15.03
N ASN A 576 -32.74 -14.84 14.10
CA ASN A 576 -34.16 -15.15 14.24
C ASN A 576 -34.80 -14.92 15.62
N SER A 577 -35.66 -13.91 15.75
CA SER A 577 -37.06 -14.06 16.18
C SER A 577 -37.75 -12.71 16.36
N SER A 578 -38.96 -12.64 15.81
CA SER A 578 -40.04 -11.68 16.03
C SER A 578 -40.21 -11.11 17.45
N PHE A 579 -40.42 -9.79 17.57
CA PHE A 579 -41.15 -9.13 18.68
C PHE A 579 -41.76 -7.83 18.10
N VAL A 580 -43.02 -7.83 17.68
CA VAL A 580 -44.23 -7.45 18.46
C VAL A 580 -44.02 -6.19 19.30
N VAL A 581 -44.64 -5.11 18.82
CA VAL A 581 -44.84 -3.83 19.50
C VAL A 581 -45.82 -4.01 20.65
N THR A 582 -45.45 -3.56 21.84
CA THR A 582 -46.42 -3.03 22.81
C THR A 582 -45.87 -1.76 23.46
N TYR A 583 -46.61 -0.67 23.27
CA TYR A 583 -46.50 0.59 24.02
C TYR A 583 -47.26 0.48 25.34
N PRO A 584 -46.92 1.32 26.33
CA PRO A 584 -47.89 2.18 26.99
C PRO A 584 -47.86 3.61 26.42
#